data_AF-A0A5J5GRD9-F1
#
_entry.id   AF-A0A5J5GRD9-F1
#
_cell.length_a   1.000
_cell.length_b   1.000
_cell.length_c   1.000
_cell.angle_alpha   90.00
_cell.angle_beta   90.00
_cell.angle_gamma   90.00
#
_symmetry.space_group_name_H-M   'P 1'
#
loop_
_entity.id
_entity.type
_entity.pdbx_description
1 polymer ?
#
loop_
_entity_poly.entity_id
_entity_poly.type
_entity_poly.pdbx_seq_one_letter_code
_entity_poly.pdbx_strand_id
1 'polypeptide(L)'
;MRLATLTLCAGLALSGCGQTGSLGSLGSLGSINPFGSLGARTQAPANAPRRPLITAEQRQSVVEARPLVAQVTGVRFEPSATGAVVSAAGVAPSAGAFNAQLTREGYENGTLVLAFRAELPSDARIGQRPITAAVHLDAEDLAAIRAVRVVGQGNALTARY
;
A
#
# COMPACT_ATOMS: atom_id res chain seq x y z
N MET A 1 2.49 57.00 -55.47
CA MET A 1 3.02 55.78 -54.80
C MET A 1 3.01 55.79 -53.26
N ARG A 2 2.77 56.92 -52.57
CA ARG A 2 2.71 56.95 -51.08
C ARG A 2 1.33 56.63 -50.47
N LEU A 3 0.23 56.73 -51.24
CA LEU A 3 -1.11 56.34 -50.76
C LEU A 3 -1.31 54.82 -50.72
N ALA A 4 -0.71 54.07 -51.65
CA ALA A 4 -0.90 52.61 -51.74
C ALA A 4 -0.22 51.84 -50.59
N THR A 5 0.85 52.41 -50.02
CA THR A 5 1.57 51.82 -48.88
C THR A 5 0.80 51.96 -47.56
N LEU A 6 -0.05 52.98 -47.42
CA LEU A 6 -0.81 53.23 -46.19
C LEU A 6 -2.06 52.34 -46.09
N THR A 7 -2.68 52.01 -47.22
CA THR A 7 -3.82 51.09 -47.28
C THR A 7 -3.43 49.63 -47.05
N LEU A 8 -2.21 49.22 -47.42
CA LEU A 8 -1.74 47.85 -47.19
C LEU A 8 -1.48 47.57 -45.69
N CYS A 9 -0.94 48.53 -44.94
CA CYS A 9 -0.72 48.37 -43.49
C CYS A 9 -2.02 48.33 -42.67
N ALA A 10 -3.08 49.00 -43.12
CA ALA A 10 -4.38 48.99 -42.44
C ALA A 10 -5.15 47.67 -42.61
N GLY A 11 -4.90 46.92 -43.70
CA GLY A 11 -5.53 45.62 -43.93
C GLY A 11 -5.00 44.49 -43.03
N LEU A 12 -3.72 44.53 -42.68
CA LEU A 12 -3.06 43.50 -41.85
C LEU A 12 -3.42 43.59 -40.36
N ALA A 13 -3.97 44.72 -39.90
CA ALA A 13 -4.31 44.92 -38.49
C ALA A 13 -5.73 44.43 -38.10
N LEU A 14 -6.61 44.14 -39.07
CA LEU A 14 -7.97 43.62 -38.79
C LEU A 14 -8.07 42.09 -38.70
N SER A 15 -7.01 41.34 -39.01
CA SER A 15 -6.93 39.90 -38.74
C SER A 15 -6.42 39.66 -37.31
N GLY A 16 -7.19 40.07 -36.32
CA GLY A 16 -6.73 39.97 -34.93
C GLY A 16 -7.85 40.19 -33.93
N CYS A 17 -8.76 39.23 -33.81
CA CYS A 17 -9.45 38.85 -32.57
C CYS A 17 -10.45 37.71 -32.85
N GLY A 18 -10.02 36.47 -32.57
CA GLY A 18 -10.86 35.27 -32.59
C GLY A 18 -10.08 34.12 -31.98
N GLN A 19 -10.31 33.88 -30.68
CA GLN A 19 -9.75 32.82 -29.85
C GLN A 19 -9.32 31.54 -30.60
N THR A 20 -8.03 31.16 -30.50
CA THR A 20 -7.61 29.76 -30.63
C THR A 20 -7.98 29.00 -29.34
N GLY A 21 -9.23 29.10 -28.95
CA GLY A 21 -9.85 28.29 -27.92
C GLY A 21 -10.95 27.53 -28.63
N SER A 22 -10.70 26.26 -28.92
CA SER A 22 -11.75 25.34 -29.37
C SER A 22 -12.56 25.87 -30.57
N LEU A 23 -11.96 25.91 -31.76
CA LEU A 23 -12.72 25.54 -32.96
C LEU A 23 -13.02 24.03 -32.88
N GLY A 24 -13.86 23.68 -31.90
CA GLY A 24 -14.76 22.55 -32.04
C GLY A 24 -15.58 22.80 -33.29
N SER A 25 -15.75 21.76 -34.08
CA SER A 25 -16.40 21.77 -35.40
C SER A 25 -15.49 21.89 -36.63
N LEU A 26 -14.32 21.24 -36.59
CA LEU A 26 -13.92 20.35 -37.70
C LEU A 26 -14.30 18.88 -37.39
N GLY A 27 -15.39 18.69 -36.65
CA GLY A 27 -15.98 17.37 -36.37
C GLY A 27 -16.42 16.62 -37.64
N SER A 28 -16.50 17.31 -38.78
CA SER A 28 -16.83 16.70 -40.07
C SER A 28 -15.65 16.12 -40.85
N LEU A 29 -14.41 16.17 -40.32
CA LEU A 29 -13.27 15.42 -40.89
C LEU A 29 -12.98 14.11 -40.12
N GLY A 30 -13.78 13.78 -39.11
CA GLY A 30 -13.68 12.50 -38.38
C GLY A 30 -13.94 11.26 -39.24
N SER A 31 -14.54 11.44 -40.43
CA SER A 31 -14.80 10.35 -41.38
C SER A 31 -13.54 9.81 -42.08
N ILE A 32 -12.45 10.58 -42.13
CA ILE A 32 -11.23 10.21 -42.90
C ILE A 32 -10.02 9.89 -42.01
N ASN A 33 -10.16 9.97 -40.69
CA ASN A 33 -9.09 9.60 -39.76
C ASN A 33 -9.46 8.30 -39.01
N PRO A 34 -8.87 7.13 -39.38
CA PRO A 34 -9.17 5.85 -38.73
C PRO A 34 -8.69 5.78 -37.26
N PHE A 35 -7.93 6.78 -36.79
CA PHE A 35 -7.53 6.95 -35.39
C PHE A 35 -8.35 8.01 -34.64
N GLY A 36 -9.29 8.69 -35.30
CA GLY A 36 -10.19 9.68 -34.68
C GLY A 36 -11.28 9.06 -33.78
N SER A 37 -11.45 7.74 -33.82
CA SER A 37 -12.35 6.99 -32.93
C SER A 37 -11.77 6.75 -31.53
N LEU A 38 -10.52 7.17 -31.28
CA LEU A 38 -10.04 7.44 -29.93
C LEU A 38 -10.81 8.66 -29.41
N GLY A 39 -12.06 8.39 -29.02
CA GLY A 39 -13.06 9.39 -28.67
C GLY A 39 -12.45 10.44 -27.75
N ALA A 40 -12.85 11.69 -28.00
CA ALA A 40 -12.54 12.83 -27.15
C ALA A 40 -12.56 12.35 -25.70
N ARG A 41 -11.37 12.36 -25.06
CA ARG A 41 -11.25 11.94 -23.67
C ARG A 41 -12.08 12.92 -22.87
N THR A 42 -13.34 12.57 -22.60
CA THR A 42 -14.18 13.35 -21.72
C THR A 42 -13.46 13.31 -20.39
N GLN A 43 -12.86 14.43 -20.00
CA GLN A 43 -12.37 14.58 -18.65
C GLN A 43 -13.58 14.38 -17.75
N ALA A 44 -13.56 13.28 -16.99
CA ALA A 44 -14.56 13.06 -15.97
C ALA A 44 -14.61 14.31 -15.09
N PRO A 45 -15.80 14.85 -14.78
CA PRO A 45 -15.91 16.07 -14.01
C PRO A 45 -15.12 15.91 -12.71
N ALA A 46 -14.33 16.94 -12.34
CA ALA A 46 -13.41 16.88 -11.20
C ALA A 46 -14.08 16.50 -9.87
N ASN A 47 -15.41 16.66 -9.78
CA ASN A 47 -16.24 16.36 -8.62
C ASN A 47 -17.16 15.13 -8.81
N ALA A 48 -16.89 14.24 -9.76
CA ALA A 48 -17.59 12.96 -9.81
C ALA A 48 -17.30 12.16 -8.52
N PRO A 49 -18.32 11.56 -7.87
CA PRO A 49 -18.07 10.71 -6.71
C PRO A 49 -17.21 9.53 -7.14
N ARG A 50 -15.96 9.49 -6.63
CA ARG A 50 -15.02 8.39 -6.88
C ARG A 50 -15.55 7.14 -6.21
N ARG A 51 -16.11 6.22 -7.00
CA ARG A 51 -16.51 4.90 -6.52
C ARG A 51 -15.24 4.07 -6.28
N PRO A 52 -15.07 3.46 -5.10
CA PRO A 52 -13.94 2.56 -4.88
C PRO A 52 -14.04 1.37 -5.84
N LEU A 53 -12.89 0.86 -6.29
CA LEU A 53 -12.81 -0.32 -7.15
C LEU A 53 -13.33 -1.59 -6.45
N ILE A 54 -13.34 -1.57 -5.12
CA ILE A 54 -13.91 -2.61 -4.28
C ILE A 54 -15.11 -2.05 -3.50
N THR A 55 -16.26 -2.68 -3.63
CA THR A 55 -17.45 -2.34 -2.84
C THR A 55 -17.29 -2.90 -1.42
N ALA A 56 -17.98 -2.33 -0.43
CA ALA A 56 -17.94 -2.82 0.94
C ALA A 56 -18.31 -4.32 1.05
N GLU A 57 -19.25 -4.78 0.21
CA GLU A 57 -19.67 -6.19 0.12
C GLU A 57 -18.61 -7.11 -0.48
N GLN A 58 -17.66 -6.57 -1.25
CA GLN A 58 -16.58 -7.33 -1.89
C GLN A 58 -15.32 -7.39 -1.01
N ARG A 59 -15.30 -6.72 0.14
CA ARG A 59 -14.19 -6.82 1.09
C ARG A 59 -14.28 -8.14 1.85
N GLN A 60 -13.49 -9.11 1.44
CA GLN A 60 -13.23 -10.31 2.24
C GLN A 60 -12.21 -9.96 3.33
N SER A 61 -12.63 -9.98 4.59
CA SER A 61 -11.69 -9.91 5.72
C SER A 61 -11.22 -11.33 6.06
N VAL A 62 -9.95 -11.63 5.81
CA VAL A 62 -9.35 -12.86 6.31
C VAL A 62 -9.15 -12.69 7.81
N VAL A 63 -9.82 -13.51 8.61
CA VAL A 63 -9.63 -13.55 10.06
C VAL A 63 -8.40 -14.40 10.35
N GLU A 64 -7.45 -13.85 11.10
CA GLU A 64 -6.25 -14.56 11.52
C GLU A 64 -6.60 -15.64 12.56
N ALA A 65 -6.75 -16.87 12.09
CA ALA A 65 -7.15 -18.03 12.90
C ALA A 65 -5.98 -18.87 13.40
N ARG A 66 -4.72 -18.58 12.98
CA ARG A 66 -3.57 -19.39 13.42
C ARG A 66 -3.35 -19.26 14.92
N PRO A 67 -3.10 -20.36 15.64
CA PRO A 67 -2.82 -20.31 17.07
C PRO A 67 -1.50 -19.61 17.35
N LEU A 68 -1.42 -19.04 18.56
CA LEU A 68 -0.16 -18.55 19.12
C LEU A 68 0.78 -19.72 19.41
N VAL A 69 2.09 -19.46 19.37
CA VAL A 69 3.11 -20.41 19.86
C VAL A 69 2.92 -20.64 21.36
N ALA A 70 3.28 -21.83 21.85
CA ALA A 70 3.05 -22.19 23.25
C ALA A 70 3.84 -21.27 24.19
N GLN A 71 5.13 -21.08 23.90
CA GLN A 71 5.99 -20.17 24.66
C GLN A 71 7.00 -19.46 23.76
N VAL A 72 7.29 -18.20 24.09
CA VAL A 72 8.38 -17.41 23.50
C VAL A 72 9.63 -17.60 24.36
N THR A 73 10.73 -18.04 23.77
CA THR A 73 11.99 -18.34 24.47
C THR A 73 13.05 -17.25 24.28
N GLY A 74 12.94 -16.45 23.23
CA GLY A 74 13.86 -15.34 23.00
C GLY A 74 13.29 -14.32 22.04
N VAL A 75 13.68 -13.05 22.23
CA VAL A 75 13.40 -11.95 21.30
C VAL A 75 14.67 -11.15 21.14
N ARG A 76 15.06 -10.88 19.89
CA ARG A 76 16.22 -10.09 19.54
C ARG A 76 15.81 -8.97 18.60
N PHE A 77 16.33 -7.78 18.87
CA PHE A 77 16.19 -6.62 18.03
C PHE A 77 17.53 -6.35 17.36
N GLU A 78 17.55 -6.26 16.02
CA GLU A 78 18.76 -6.11 15.22
C GLU A 78 18.61 -4.89 14.30
N PRO A 79 19.35 -3.80 14.55
CA PRO A 79 19.36 -2.65 13.65
C PRO A 79 19.87 -3.02 12.25
N SER A 80 19.31 -2.38 11.23
CA SER A 80 19.67 -2.56 9.81
C SER A 80 19.72 -1.20 9.09
N ALA A 81 20.23 -1.17 7.85
CA ALA A 81 20.39 0.10 7.13
C ALA A 81 19.07 0.83 6.84
N THR A 82 17.95 0.11 6.71
CA THR A 82 16.62 0.66 6.37
C THR A 82 15.63 0.66 7.53
N GLY A 83 16.05 0.26 8.73
CA GLY A 83 15.16 0.04 9.87
C GLY A 83 15.73 -0.98 10.83
N ALA A 84 14.95 -1.97 11.27
CA ALA A 84 15.41 -3.06 12.13
C ALA A 84 14.72 -4.38 11.81
N VAL A 85 15.34 -5.48 12.21
CA VAL A 85 14.75 -6.82 12.18
C VAL A 85 14.49 -7.26 13.61
N VAL A 86 13.26 -7.63 13.90
CA VAL A 86 12.89 -8.27 15.15
C VAL A 86 12.77 -9.75 14.91
N SER A 87 13.60 -10.53 15.58
CA SER A 87 13.61 -11.99 15.52
C SER A 87 13.08 -12.55 16.84
N ALA A 88 12.18 -13.52 16.78
CA ALA A 88 11.66 -14.24 17.94
C ALA A 88 11.92 -15.73 17.80
N ALA A 89 12.30 -16.36 18.90
CA ALA A 89 12.41 -17.80 19.05
C ALA A 89 11.36 -18.27 20.06
N GLY A 90 10.80 -19.46 19.84
CA GLY A 90 9.78 -20.02 20.70
C GLY A 90 9.63 -21.51 20.51
N VAL A 91 8.71 -22.09 21.29
CA VAL A 91 8.32 -23.49 21.22
C VAL A 91 6.88 -23.54 20.74
N ALA A 92 6.65 -24.22 19.62
CA ALA A 92 5.32 -24.45 19.08
C ALA A 92 4.57 -25.53 19.87
N PRO A 93 3.22 -25.49 19.90
CA PRO A 93 2.41 -26.44 20.66
C PRO A 93 2.37 -27.86 20.05
N SER A 94 2.83 -28.05 18.81
CA SER A 94 2.94 -29.36 18.16
C SER A 94 4.27 -29.50 17.42
N ALA A 95 4.81 -30.72 17.35
CA ALA A 95 6.03 -31.08 16.64
C ALA A 95 5.98 -30.78 15.13
N GLY A 96 4.78 -30.64 14.55
CA GLY A 96 4.59 -30.39 13.12
C GLY A 96 4.34 -28.94 12.74
N ALA A 97 4.39 -27.99 13.67
CA ALA A 97 4.02 -26.60 13.40
C ALA A 97 4.93 -25.95 12.34
N PHE A 98 4.36 -25.10 11.48
CA PHE A 98 5.05 -24.45 10.35
C PHE A 98 4.49 -23.03 10.11
N ASN A 99 4.95 -22.34 9.05
CA ASN A 99 4.49 -20.99 8.69
C ASN A 99 4.44 -20.00 9.87
N ALA A 100 5.50 -20.00 10.66
CA ALA A 100 5.64 -19.11 11.80
C ALA A 100 5.76 -17.65 11.36
N GLN A 101 5.03 -16.78 12.04
CA GLN A 101 5.00 -15.36 11.72
C GLN A 101 4.78 -14.51 12.96
N LEU A 102 5.36 -13.31 12.94
CA LEU A 102 5.04 -12.24 13.87
C LEU A 102 3.99 -11.33 13.24
N THR A 103 2.80 -11.31 13.84
CA THR A 103 1.66 -10.51 13.35
C THR A 103 1.49 -9.28 14.25
N ARG A 104 1.30 -8.10 13.65
CA ARG A 104 1.08 -6.86 14.40
C ARG A 104 -0.34 -6.85 14.96
N GLU A 105 -0.46 -6.81 16.28
CA GLU A 105 -1.76 -6.76 16.97
C GLU A 105 -2.13 -5.31 17.36
N GLY A 106 -1.14 -4.44 17.54
CA GLY A 106 -1.37 -3.03 17.83
C GLY A 106 -0.20 -2.35 18.52
N TYR A 107 -0.44 -1.14 19.00
CA TYR A 107 0.53 -0.33 19.72
C TYR A 107 0.00 0.02 21.11
N GLU A 108 0.82 -0.20 22.13
CA GLU A 108 0.51 0.10 23.53
C GLU A 108 1.62 0.97 24.11
N ASN A 109 1.34 2.25 24.39
CA ASN A 109 2.26 3.18 25.07
C ASN A 109 3.67 3.23 24.44
N GLY A 110 3.77 3.28 23.11
CA GLY A 110 5.04 3.25 22.38
C GLY A 110 5.72 1.87 22.33
N THR A 111 4.98 0.80 22.61
CA THR A 111 5.43 -0.59 22.43
C THR A 111 4.63 -1.23 21.30
N LEU A 112 5.30 -1.76 20.29
CA LEU A 112 4.65 -2.58 19.26
C LEU A 112 4.35 -3.97 19.82
N VAL A 113 3.09 -4.39 19.78
CA VAL A 113 2.66 -5.72 20.21
C VAL A 113 2.61 -6.65 19.00
N LEU A 114 3.41 -7.71 19.06
CA LEU A 114 3.48 -8.75 18.05
C LEU A 114 2.94 -10.06 18.61
N ALA A 115 1.97 -10.67 17.94
CA ALA A 115 1.55 -12.04 18.19
C ALA A 115 2.48 -13.00 17.45
N PHE A 116 3.08 -13.95 18.17
CA PHE A 116 3.86 -15.01 17.56
C PHE A 116 2.96 -16.20 17.26
N ARG A 117 2.63 -16.39 15.99
CA ARG A 117 1.71 -17.41 15.50
C ARG A 117 2.42 -18.44 14.66
N ALA A 118 1.89 -19.66 14.65
CA ALA A 118 2.34 -20.74 13.77
C ALA A 118 1.14 -21.58 13.33
N GLU A 119 1.20 -22.09 12.11
CA GLU A 119 0.21 -23.01 11.57
C GLU A 119 0.45 -24.42 12.10
N LEU A 120 -0.63 -25.15 12.36
CA LEU A 120 -0.58 -26.54 12.79
C LEU A 120 -1.04 -27.42 11.63
N PRO A 121 -0.37 -28.56 11.38
CA PRO A 121 -0.85 -29.52 10.40
C PRO A 121 -2.16 -30.12 10.90
N SER A 122 -3.01 -30.58 9.97
CA SER A 122 -4.25 -31.29 10.31
C SER A 122 -4.00 -32.50 11.22
N ASP A 123 -2.90 -33.21 10.97
CA ASP A 123 -2.43 -34.34 11.78
C ASP A 123 -1.39 -33.89 12.79
N ALA A 124 -1.75 -32.94 13.66
CA ALA A 124 -0.87 -32.42 14.70
C ALA A 124 -0.41 -33.55 15.63
N ARG A 125 0.89 -33.83 15.63
CA ARG A 125 1.51 -34.83 16.50
C ARG A 125 1.80 -34.22 17.87
N ILE A 126 1.69 -35.06 18.91
CA ILE A 126 2.14 -34.70 20.25
C ILE A 126 3.65 -34.45 20.22
N GLY A 127 4.07 -33.31 20.73
CA GLY A 127 5.48 -32.94 20.86
C GLY A 127 5.67 -31.44 20.75
N GLN A 128 6.89 -31.00 21.05
CA GLN A 128 7.29 -29.60 21.00
C GLN A 128 8.30 -29.39 19.87
N ARG A 129 8.16 -28.29 19.12
CA ARG A 129 9.11 -27.91 18.07
C ARG A 129 9.65 -26.51 18.33
N PRO A 130 10.98 -26.33 18.41
CA PRO A 130 11.59 -25.01 18.34
C PRO A 130 11.26 -24.36 16.99
N ILE A 131 10.81 -23.12 17.03
CA ILE A 131 10.45 -22.36 15.83
C ILE A 131 10.88 -20.90 15.98
N THR A 132 11.27 -20.30 14.86
CA THR A 132 11.69 -18.91 14.79
C THR A 132 10.89 -18.16 13.74
N ALA A 133 10.68 -16.87 13.97
CA ALA A 133 10.10 -15.94 13.01
C ALA A 133 10.80 -14.59 13.14
N ALA A 134 10.79 -13.83 12.05
CA ALA A 134 11.31 -12.48 12.05
C ALA A 134 10.37 -11.53 11.29
N VAL A 135 10.40 -10.25 11.67
CA VAL A 135 9.70 -9.17 10.97
C VAL A 135 10.63 -7.99 10.80
N HIS A 136 10.57 -7.36 9.64
CA HIS A 136 11.24 -6.09 9.39
C HIS A 136 10.35 -4.94 9.86
N LEU A 137 10.95 -3.99 10.57
CA LEU A 137 10.36 -2.72 10.95
C LEU A 137 11.11 -1.63 10.19
N ASP A 138 10.39 -0.77 9.50
CA ASP A 138 10.99 0.35 8.77
C ASP A 138 11.25 1.55 9.68
N ALA A 139 11.86 2.61 9.14
CA ALA A 139 12.18 3.81 9.91
C ALA A 139 10.93 4.52 10.48
N GLU A 140 9.77 4.41 9.82
CA GLU A 140 8.51 4.99 10.29
C GLU A 140 7.97 4.22 11.50
N ASP A 141 7.95 2.88 11.42
CA ASP A 141 7.62 2.00 12.54
C ASP A 141 8.51 2.31 13.75
N LEU A 142 9.82 2.47 13.55
CA LEU A 142 10.79 2.74 14.61
C LEU A 142 10.62 4.12 15.25
N ALA A 143 10.17 5.12 14.51
CA ALA A 143 9.90 6.44 15.07
C ALA A 143 8.73 6.43 16.07
N ALA A 144 7.78 5.49 15.91
CA ALA A 144 6.59 5.36 16.74
C ALA A 144 6.80 4.50 18.00
N ILE A 145 7.91 3.76 18.10
CA ILE A 145 8.09 2.74 19.14
C ILE A 145 9.43 2.87 19.88
N ARG A 146 9.45 2.34 21.10
CA ARG A 146 10.63 2.26 21.98
C ARG A 146 10.92 0.83 22.42
N ALA A 147 9.95 -0.05 22.22
CA ALA A 147 10.03 -1.45 22.59
C ALA A 147 9.15 -2.28 21.67
N VAL A 148 9.43 -3.57 21.63
CA VAL A 148 8.63 -4.58 20.94
C VAL A 148 8.31 -5.67 21.93
N ARG A 149 7.02 -5.98 22.08
CA ARG A 149 6.51 -7.04 22.94
C ARG A 149 5.98 -8.16 22.08
N VAL A 150 6.60 -9.33 22.20
CA VAL A 150 6.19 -10.55 21.49
C VAL A 150 5.38 -11.43 22.43
N VAL A 151 4.16 -11.78 22.03
CA VAL A 151 3.18 -12.53 22.82
C VAL A 151 3.03 -13.94 22.27
N GLY A 152 3.14 -14.94 23.14
CA GLY A 152 2.72 -16.33 22.91
C GLY A 152 1.55 -16.70 23.83
N GLN A 153 1.17 -17.99 23.85
CA GLN A 153 0.07 -18.47 24.68
C GLN A 153 0.40 -18.38 26.18
N GLY A 154 1.58 -18.86 26.58
CA GLY A 154 1.96 -18.99 27.99
C GLY A 154 2.74 -17.80 28.54
N ASN A 155 3.28 -16.93 27.69
CA ASN A 155 4.11 -15.79 28.12
C ASN A 155 4.22 -14.71 27.04
N ALA A 156 4.83 -13.58 27.43
CA ALA A 156 5.26 -12.54 26.52
C ALA A 156 6.67 -12.07 26.90
N LEU A 157 7.49 -11.75 25.90
CA LEU A 157 8.84 -11.19 26.10
C LEU A 157 8.92 -9.82 25.41
N THR A 158 9.60 -8.89 26.06
CA THR A 158 9.78 -7.53 25.54
C THR A 158 11.26 -7.25 25.28
N ALA A 159 11.57 -6.78 24.08
CA ALA A 159 12.87 -6.25 23.71
C ALA A 159 12.77 -4.73 23.57
N ARG A 160 13.81 -4.01 23.97
CA ARG A 160 13.90 -2.54 23.85
C ARG A 160 14.89 -2.17 22.76
N TYR A 161 14.56 -1.09 22.05
CA TYR A 161 15.42 -0.42 21.08
C TYR A 161 16.31 0.61 21.77
#